data_AF-A0A2G5D9V6-F1
#
_entry.id   AF-A0A2G5D9V6-F1
#
_cell.length_a   1.000
_cell.length_b   1.000
_cell.length_c   1.000
_cell.angle_alpha   90.00
_cell.angle_beta   90.00
_cell.angle_gamma   90.00
#
_symmetry.space_group_name_H-M   'P 1'
#
loop_
_entity.id
_entity.type
_entity.pdbx_description
1 polymer ?
#
loop_
_entity_poly.entity_id
_entity_poly.type
_entity_poly.pdbx_seq_one_letter_code
_entity_poly.pdbx_strand_id
1 'polypeptide(L)'
;MVAGQRYATVLMYLSNVEKGGETVFPYSEAKLDQPKDETWSDCAKTGYAVKPKKGDALLFFSLHINTTTDPVSTHGSCPVIEGEKWSATRWIHVRSFDMHTEERLTAEGCVDENVNCPQWAASGECEKNPLYMIGSNENFGYCRMSCKVCKP
;
A
#
# COMPACT_ATOMS: atom_id res chain seq x y z
N MET A 1 2.55 -12.54 10.43
CA MET A 1 3.31 -11.68 9.48
C MET A 1 2.59 -10.35 9.38
N VAL A 2 2.97 -9.36 10.19
CA VAL A 2 2.45 -7.99 10.05
C VAL A 2 3.51 -7.21 9.28
N ALA A 3 3.51 -7.38 7.96
CA ALA A 3 4.18 -6.40 7.12
C ALA A 3 3.44 -5.07 7.28
N GLY A 4 4.18 -3.96 7.37
CA GLY A 4 3.66 -2.64 7.72
C GLY A 4 2.43 -2.19 6.91
N GLN A 5 1.82 -1.08 7.28
CA GLN A 5 0.59 -0.61 6.63
C GLN A 5 0.69 -0.60 5.09
N ARG A 6 -0.38 -1.02 4.42
CA ARG A 6 -0.46 -1.03 2.96
C ARG A 6 -0.57 0.41 2.51
N TYR A 7 0.41 0.91 1.75
CA TYR A 7 0.37 2.25 1.19
C TYR A 7 -0.62 2.32 0.02
N ALA A 8 -0.50 1.36 -0.91
CA ALA A 8 -1.35 1.29 -2.09
C ALA A 8 -1.69 -0.16 -2.45
N THR A 9 -2.77 -0.32 -3.20
CA THR A 9 -3.21 -1.60 -3.74
C THR A 9 -3.39 -1.47 -5.24
N VAL A 10 -2.79 -2.38 -6.00
CA VAL A 10 -3.04 -2.58 -7.43
C VAL A 10 -3.89 -3.84 -7.57
N LEU A 11 -5.15 -3.67 -7.96
CA LEU A 11 -6.08 -4.77 -8.25
C LEU A 11 -6.16 -4.97 -9.76
N MET A 12 -5.65 -6.09 -10.26
CA MET A 12 -5.64 -6.44 -11.67
C MET A 12 -6.79 -7.40 -11.98
N TYR A 13 -7.57 -7.12 -13.03
CA TYR A 13 -8.64 -7.99 -13.51
C TYR A 13 -8.10 -8.96 -14.56
N LEU A 14 -8.20 -10.25 -14.30
CA LEU A 14 -7.65 -11.32 -15.15
C LEU A 14 -8.71 -11.98 -16.05
N SER A 15 -9.99 -11.73 -15.78
CA SER A 15 -11.12 -12.15 -16.61
C SER A 15 -12.08 -10.99 -16.86
N ASN A 16 -12.88 -11.13 -17.93
CA ASN A 16 -14.09 -10.33 -18.11
C ASN A 16 -15.20 -11.00 -17.29
N VAL A 17 -16.06 -10.19 -16.67
CA VAL A 17 -17.25 -10.69 -15.98
C VAL A 17 -18.48 -10.21 -16.73
N GLU A 18 -19.43 -11.11 -16.97
CA GLU A 18 -20.64 -10.83 -17.76
C GLU A 18 -21.62 -9.97 -16.95
N LYS A 19 -21.86 -10.33 -15.67
CA LYS A 19 -22.73 -9.57 -14.79
C LYS A 19 -22.26 -9.58 -13.33
N GLY A 20 -22.28 -8.41 -12.71
CA GLY A 20 -21.81 -8.22 -11.33
C GLY A 20 -20.27 -8.19 -11.24
N GLY A 21 -19.74 -8.58 -10.09
CA GLY A 21 -18.30 -8.67 -9.86
C GLY A 21 -17.57 -7.32 -9.81
N GLU A 22 -18.28 -6.20 -9.70
CA GLU A 22 -17.67 -4.87 -9.61
C GLU A 22 -16.82 -4.73 -8.33
N THR A 23 -15.78 -3.92 -8.40
CA THR A 23 -15.08 -3.46 -7.18
C THR A 23 -15.74 -2.15 -6.74
N VAL A 24 -16.34 -2.12 -5.56
CA VAL A 24 -17.12 -0.99 -5.05
C VAL A 24 -16.41 -0.28 -3.89
N PHE A 25 -16.49 1.04 -3.87
CA PHE A 25 -16.01 1.96 -2.84
C PHE A 25 -17.21 2.66 -2.19
N PRO A 26 -17.82 2.10 -1.13
CA PRO A 26 -19.07 2.60 -0.55
C PRO A 26 -18.96 4.01 0.06
N TYR A 27 -17.77 4.40 0.50
CA TYR A 27 -17.52 5.70 1.15
C TYR A 27 -16.86 6.72 0.22
N SER A 28 -16.68 6.41 -1.07
CA SER A 28 -16.11 7.36 -2.03
C SER A 28 -17.03 8.59 -2.17
N GLU A 29 -16.44 9.78 -2.15
CA GLU A 29 -17.15 11.05 -2.37
C GLU A 29 -17.76 11.11 -3.77
N ALA A 30 -17.09 10.50 -4.76
CA ALA A 30 -17.53 10.45 -6.15
C ALA A 30 -18.67 9.44 -6.42
N LYS A 31 -19.24 8.80 -5.39
CA LYS A 31 -20.28 7.78 -5.56
C LYS A 31 -21.51 8.28 -6.34
N LEU A 32 -21.84 9.57 -6.21
CA LEU A 32 -22.98 10.19 -6.89
C LEU A 32 -22.63 10.72 -8.28
N ASP A 33 -21.34 10.96 -8.54
CA ASP A 33 -20.85 11.51 -9.81
C ASP A 33 -20.72 10.45 -10.90
N GLN A 34 -20.75 9.17 -10.51
CA GLN A 34 -20.72 8.06 -11.46
C GLN A 34 -22.15 7.67 -11.87
N PRO A 35 -22.63 8.06 -13.06
CA PRO A 35 -23.94 7.61 -13.53
C PRO A 35 -23.93 6.08 -13.71
N LYS A 36 -24.96 5.43 -13.16
CA LYS A 36 -25.13 3.98 -13.23
C LYS A 36 -26.42 3.65 -13.96
N ASP A 37 -26.28 2.97 -15.09
CA ASP A 37 -27.39 2.40 -15.84
C ASP A 37 -27.82 1.03 -15.26
N GLU A 38 -28.72 0.35 -15.97
CA GLU A 38 -29.24 -0.96 -15.58
C GLU A 38 -28.20 -2.08 -15.65
N THR A 39 -27.03 -1.83 -16.26
CA THR A 39 -25.97 -2.84 -16.38
C THR A 39 -25.13 -2.97 -15.10
N TRP A 40 -25.36 -2.12 -14.09
CA TRP A 40 -24.70 -2.20 -12.78
C TRP A 40 -25.49 -3.05 -11.79
N SER A 41 -24.79 -3.87 -11.01
CA SER A 41 -25.42 -4.61 -9.91
C SER A 41 -25.92 -3.69 -8.80
N ASP A 42 -26.90 -4.16 -8.01
CA ASP A 42 -27.43 -3.39 -6.88
C ASP A 42 -26.36 -3.11 -5.81
N CYS A 43 -25.43 -4.05 -5.62
CA CYS A 43 -24.25 -3.84 -4.80
C CYS A 43 -23.40 -2.67 -5.33
N ALA A 44 -23.13 -2.64 -6.64
CA ALA A 44 -22.30 -1.61 -7.24
C ALA A 44 -22.94 -0.22 -7.20
N LYS A 45 -24.28 -0.13 -7.08
CA LYS A 45 -25.01 1.14 -6.93
C LYS A 45 -24.84 1.79 -5.57
N THR A 46 -24.33 1.08 -4.56
CA THR A 46 -24.13 1.62 -3.21
C THR A 46 -22.91 2.56 -3.07
N GLY A 47 -22.03 2.62 -4.07
CA GLY A 47 -20.79 3.41 -4.04
C GLY A 47 -20.23 3.70 -5.42
N TYR A 48 -19.06 4.32 -5.47
CA TYR A 48 -18.29 4.38 -6.72
C TYR A 48 -17.82 2.96 -7.05
N ALA A 49 -17.97 2.49 -8.28
CA ALA A 49 -17.64 1.11 -8.61
C ALA A 49 -16.90 1.00 -9.95
N VAL A 50 -16.13 -0.06 -10.09
CA VAL A 50 -15.35 -0.35 -11.30
C VAL A 50 -15.73 -1.73 -11.80
N LYS A 51 -16.15 -1.83 -13.06
CA LYS A 51 -16.45 -3.10 -13.70
C LYS A 51 -15.15 -3.86 -14.02
N PRO A 52 -15.08 -5.16 -13.74
CA PRO A 52 -13.91 -5.96 -14.07
C PRO A 52 -13.83 -6.20 -15.58
N LYS A 53 -12.73 -5.77 -16.18
CA LYS A 53 -12.40 -6.01 -17.59
C LYS A 53 -11.01 -6.58 -17.68
N LYS A 54 -10.86 -7.71 -18.37
CA LYS A 54 -9.58 -8.42 -18.49
C LYS A 54 -8.49 -7.49 -19.02
N GLY A 55 -7.41 -7.39 -18.28
CA GLY A 55 -6.24 -6.56 -18.60
C GLY A 55 -6.24 -5.20 -17.91
N ASP A 56 -7.37 -4.72 -17.40
CA ASP A 56 -7.44 -3.46 -16.66
C ASP A 56 -6.88 -3.64 -15.24
N ALA A 57 -6.27 -2.58 -14.71
CA ALA A 57 -5.78 -2.52 -13.34
C ALA A 57 -6.31 -1.27 -12.62
N LEU A 58 -6.74 -1.46 -11.39
CA LEU A 58 -7.22 -0.42 -10.49
C LEU A 58 -6.17 -0.15 -9.43
N LEU A 59 -5.63 1.06 -9.40
CA LEU A 59 -4.74 1.55 -8.35
C LEU A 59 -5.52 2.45 -7.40
N PHE A 60 -5.43 2.18 -6.10
CA PHE A 60 -5.94 3.06 -5.05
C PHE A 60 -5.01 3.06 -3.83
N PHE A 61 -5.00 4.17 -3.12
CA PHE A 61 -4.17 4.38 -1.93
C PHE A 61 -4.98 4.08 -0.68
N SER A 62 -4.39 3.35 0.27
CA SER A 62 -5.02 3.00 1.54
C SER A 62 -4.63 3.96 2.67
N LEU A 63 -3.63 4.82 2.43
CA LEU A 63 -3.15 5.83 3.35
C LEU A 63 -3.17 7.20 2.69
N HIS A 64 -3.41 8.24 3.48
CA HIS A 64 -3.10 9.62 3.11
C HIS A 64 -1.58 9.85 3.09
N ILE A 65 -1.15 10.99 2.51
CA ILE A 65 0.28 11.38 2.42
C ILE A 65 0.92 11.48 3.81
N ASN A 66 0.15 11.85 4.84
CA ASN A 66 0.57 11.90 6.24
C ASN A 66 0.59 10.52 6.92
N THR A 67 0.45 9.42 6.18
CA THR A 67 0.44 8.02 6.64
C THR A 67 -0.74 7.58 7.50
N THR A 68 -1.77 8.40 7.67
CA THR A 68 -3.01 7.96 8.33
C THR A 68 -3.87 7.14 7.36
N THR A 69 -4.59 6.14 7.87
CA THR A 69 -5.53 5.35 7.06
C THR A 69 -6.55 6.24 6.38
N ASP A 70 -6.77 6.01 5.09
CA ASP A 70 -7.82 6.68 4.32
C ASP A 70 -9.11 5.85 4.39
N PRO A 71 -10.14 6.28 5.14
CA PRO A 71 -11.39 5.53 5.27
C PRO A 71 -12.18 5.47 3.95
N VAL A 72 -12.01 6.43 3.03
CA VAL A 72 -12.73 6.41 1.74
C VAL A 72 -12.15 5.39 0.75
N SER A 73 -10.96 4.86 1.04
CA SER A 73 -10.33 3.74 0.33
C SER A 73 -10.96 2.36 0.64
N THR A 74 -11.92 2.32 1.58
CA THR A 74 -12.68 1.10 1.88
C THR A 74 -13.32 0.59 0.61
N HIS A 75 -13.07 -0.68 0.30
CA HIS A 75 -13.53 -1.31 -0.93
C HIS A 75 -14.00 -2.74 -0.67
N GLY A 76 -14.84 -3.24 -1.58
CA GLY A 76 -15.31 -4.61 -1.58
C GLY A 76 -15.48 -5.14 -3.00
N SER A 77 -15.60 -6.47 -3.11
CA SER A 77 -16.02 -7.11 -4.36
C SER A 77 -17.51 -7.40 -4.29
N CYS A 78 -18.27 -6.87 -5.23
CA CYS A 78 -19.67 -7.24 -5.40
C CYS A 78 -19.79 -8.71 -5.84
N PRO A 79 -20.93 -9.36 -5.54
CA PRO A 79 -21.19 -10.72 -6.01
C PRO A 79 -21.11 -10.81 -7.54
N VAL A 80 -20.51 -11.90 -8.03
CA VAL A 80 -20.62 -12.28 -9.45
C VAL A 80 -22.00 -12.89 -9.65
N ILE A 81 -22.78 -12.32 -10.57
CA ILE A 81 -24.12 -12.81 -10.90
C ILE A 81 -24.03 -13.79 -12.08
N GLU A 82 -23.17 -13.49 -13.06
CA GLU A 82 -22.95 -14.31 -14.26
C GLU A 82 -21.49 -14.28 -14.69
N GLY A 83 -20.95 -15.43 -15.08
CA GLY A 83 -19.53 -15.63 -15.42
C GLY A 83 -18.64 -15.93 -14.21
N GLU A 84 -17.35 -15.61 -14.32
CA GLU A 84 -16.35 -15.85 -13.27
C GLU A 84 -15.36 -14.67 -13.18
N LYS A 85 -15.03 -14.25 -11.95
CA LYS A 85 -14.09 -13.16 -11.68
C LYS A 85 -12.74 -13.70 -11.19
N TRP A 86 -11.72 -13.54 -12.02
CA TRP A 86 -10.32 -13.75 -11.66
C TRP A 86 -9.65 -12.39 -11.43
N SER A 87 -8.96 -12.24 -10.31
CA SER A 87 -8.21 -11.02 -9.99
C SER A 87 -6.90 -11.33 -9.28
N ALA A 88 -5.89 -10.50 -9.53
CA ALA A 88 -4.64 -10.53 -8.78
C ALA A 88 -4.46 -9.20 -8.04
N THR A 89 -4.15 -9.26 -6.75
CA THR A 89 -3.96 -8.09 -5.90
C THR A 89 -2.49 -7.96 -5.54
N ARG A 90 -1.87 -6.85 -5.90
CA ARG A 90 -0.52 -6.48 -5.44
C ARG A 90 -0.61 -5.39 -4.40
N TRP A 91 -0.22 -5.73 -3.17
CA TRP A 91 -0.11 -4.75 -2.08
C TRP A 91 1.28 -4.12 -2.07
N ILE A 92 1.32 -2.79 -2.01
CA ILE A 92 2.54 -2.00 -1.90
C ILE A 92 2.59 -1.49 -0.47
N HIS A 93 3.62 -1.89 0.27
CA HIS A 93 3.80 -1.54 1.67
C HIS A 93 4.67 -0.29 1.80
N VAL A 94 4.50 0.48 2.88
CA VAL A 94 5.36 1.64 3.16
C VAL A 94 6.82 1.25 3.43
N ARG A 95 7.09 -0.03 3.67
CA ARG A 95 8.42 -0.58 3.96
C ARG A 95 8.62 -1.90 3.20
N SER A 96 9.87 -2.26 2.95
CA SER A 96 10.24 -3.56 2.40
C SER A 96 9.75 -4.69 3.31
N PHE A 97 9.29 -5.78 2.69
CA PHE A 97 9.06 -7.06 3.39
C PHE A 97 10.39 -7.79 3.64
N ASP A 98 11.36 -7.58 2.75
CA ASP A 98 12.69 -8.15 2.83
C ASP A 98 13.49 -7.33 3.86
N MET A 99 13.07 -7.44 5.11
CA MET A 99 14.02 -7.34 6.20
C MET A 99 14.57 -8.75 6.40
N HIS A 100 15.74 -9.02 5.84
CA HIS A 100 16.55 -10.17 6.21
C HIS A 100 16.92 -10.04 7.69
N THR A 101 16.03 -10.50 8.56
CA THR A 101 16.23 -10.59 10.01
C THR A 101 17.35 -11.57 10.37
N GLU A 102 17.76 -12.46 9.45
CA GLU A 102 18.85 -13.41 9.68
C GLU A 102 20.25 -12.91 9.26
N GLU A 103 20.38 -11.96 8.32
CA GLU A 103 21.70 -11.39 7.95
C GLU A 103 22.12 -10.23 8.86
N ARG A 104 21.19 -9.49 9.47
CA ARG A 104 21.54 -8.43 10.44
C ARG A 104 21.97 -8.97 11.81
N LEU A 105 21.78 -10.25 12.10
CA LEU A 105 22.27 -10.89 13.33
C LEU A 105 23.72 -11.39 13.20
N THR A 106 24.28 -11.45 11.99
CA THR A 106 25.55 -12.14 11.73
C THR A 106 26.64 -11.34 11.03
N ALA A 107 26.38 -10.10 10.58
CA ALA A 107 27.43 -9.26 9.99
C ALA A 107 27.72 -8.02 10.85
N GLU A 108 28.89 -8.04 11.46
CA GLU A 108 29.59 -6.91 12.08
C GLU A 108 29.61 -5.70 11.13
N GLY A 109 29.14 -4.54 11.60
CA GLY A 109 29.28 -3.26 10.88
C GLY A 109 28.04 -2.37 10.95
N CYS A 110 28.06 -1.34 11.79
CA CYS A 110 27.11 -0.24 11.66
C CYS A 110 27.46 0.57 10.40
N VAL A 111 26.74 0.36 9.31
CA VAL A 111 26.92 1.10 8.06
C VAL A 111 25.66 1.85 7.68
N ASP A 112 25.84 2.94 6.95
CA ASP A 112 24.73 3.63 6.29
C ASP A 112 24.39 2.91 4.99
N GLU A 113 23.11 2.63 4.75
CA GLU A 113 22.62 1.93 3.55
C GLU A 113 22.40 2.89 2.36
N ASN A 114 22.50 4.20 2.59
CA ASN A 114 22.35 5.21 1.54
C ASN A 114 23.49 6.24 1.57
N VAL A 115 24.02 6.57 0.39
CA VAL A 115 25.08 7.57 0.22
C VAL A 115 24.69 8.97 0.73
N ASN A 116 23.40 9.27 0.80
CA ASN A 116 22.88 10.56 1.27
C ASN A 116 22.64 10.61 2.79
N CYS A 117 22.81 9.50 3.53
CA CYS A 117 22.61 9.47 4.98
C CYS A 117 23.36 10.59 5.74
N PRO A 118 24.62 10.95 5.40
CA PRO A 118 25.31 12.06 6.06
C PRO A 118 24.64 13.41 5.83
N GLN A 119 24.16 13.66 4.61
CA GLN A 119 23.48 14.92 4.26
C GLN A 119 22.12 15.04 4.96
N TRP A 120 21.36 13.94 5.00
CA TRP A 120 20.08 13.87 5.69
C TRP A 120 20.26 14.04 7.20
N ALA A 121 21.26 13.38 7.80
CA ALA A 121 21.57 13.57 9.20
C ALA A 121 21.96 15.03 9.50
N ALA A 122 22.79 15.65 8.66
CA ALA A 122 23.13 17.08 8.77
C ALA A 122 21.90 18.01 8.61
N SER A 123 20.88 17.57 7.88
CA SER A 123 19.61 18.29 7.68
C SER A 123 18.58 18.06 8.81
N GLY A 124 18.95 17.27 9.83
CA GLY A 124 18.11 16.98 11.00
C GLY A 124 17.13 15.82 10.81
N GLU A 125 17.31 14.98 9.78
CA GLU A 125 16.39 13.86 9.51
C GLU A 125 16.41 12.79 10.61
N CYS A 126 17.46 12.71 11.42
CA CYS A 126 17.49 11.79 12.57
C CYS A 126 16.36 12.07 13.57
N GLU A 127 15.90 13.32 13.68
CA GLU A 127 14.79 13.74 14.56
C GLU A 127 13.47 13.84 13.80
N LYS A 128 13.50 14.30 12.54
CA LYS A 128 12.30 14.47 11.71
C LYS A 128 11.77 13.16 11.14
N ASN A 129 12.65 12.21 10.85
CA ASN A 129 12.35 10.90 10.28
C ASN A 129 13.09 9.76 11.02
N PRO A 130 12.89 9.62 12.35
CA PRO A 130 13.66 8.70 13.17
C PRO A 130 13.44 7.24 12.80
N LEU A 131 12.27 6.89 12.27
CA LEU A 131 11.95 5.52 11.87
C LEU A 131 12.75 5.06 10.63
N TYR A 132 12.99 5.94 9.68
CA TYR A 132 13.84 5.62 8.52
C TYR A 132 15.32 5.68 8.90
N MET A 133 15.72 6.73 9.60
CA MET A 133 17.12 7.00 9.89
C MET A 133 17.69 6.05 10.97
N ILE A 134 16.99 5.93 12.11
CA ILE A 134 17.45 5.21 13.30
C ILE A 134 16.81 3.82 13.41
N GLY A 135 15.51 3.72 13.11
CA GLY A 135 14.72 2.49 13.27
C GLY A 135 13.94 2.44 14.59
N SER A 136 13.46 1.25 14.93
CA SER A 136 12.74 0.93 16.16
C SER A 136 13.37 -0.28 16.86
N ASN A 137 12.82 -0.66 18.02
CA ASN A 137 13.29 -1.82 18.80
C ASN A 137 13.20 -3.15 18.03
N GLU A 138 12.34 -3.24 17.01
CA GLU A 138 12.15 -4.44 16.21
C GLU A 138 12.97 -4.40 14.92
N ASN A 139 13.31 -3.20 14.42
CA ASN A 139 13.89 -3.02 13.08
C ASN A 139 14.93 -1.90 13.06
N PHE A 140 16.15 -2.19 12.62
CA PHE A 140 17.17 -1.17 12.46
C PHE A 140 16.88 -0.23 11.27
N GLY A 141 17.09 1.06 11.47
CA GLY A 141 17.02 2.08 10.42
C GLY A 141 18.22 2.04 9.48
N TYR A 142 18.12 2.79 8.40
CA TYR A 142 19.00 2.75 7.24
C TYR A 142 20.22 3.68 7.36
N CYS A 143 20.18 4.66 8.28
CA CYS A 143 21.21 5.70 8.41
C CYS A 143 21.76 5.80 9.85
N ARG A 144 21.84 4.66 10.55
CA ARG A 144 22.16 4.62 11.98
C ARG A 144 23.58 5.08 12.29
N MET A 145 24.51 4.91 11.35
CA MET A 145 25.89 5.38 11.49
C MET A 145 25.94 6.91 11.42
N SER A 146 25.31 7.51 10.39
CA SER A 146 25.19 8.96 10.26
C SER A 146 24.44 9.62 11.43
N CYS A 147 23.43 8.94 11.98
CA CYS A 147 22.74 9.38 13.20
C CYS A 147 23.48 9.05 14.50
N LYS A 148 24.68 8.45 14.42
CA LYS A 148 25.55 8.14 15.56
C LYS A 148 24.91 7.22 16.60
N VAL A 149 23.96 6.38 16.18
CA VAL A 149 23.27 5.43 17.06
C VAL A 149 24.05 4.12 17.19
N CYS A 150 24.92 3.83 16.22
CA CYS A 150 25.90 2.76 16.32
C CYS A 150 27.25 3.21 15.73
N LYS A 151 28.29 2.41 15.96
CA LYS A 151 29.65 2.64 15.47
C LYS A 151 30.05 1.49 14.54
N PRO A 152 30.91 1.75 13.54
CA PRO A 152 31.40 0.74 12.60
C PRO A 152 31.87 -0.51 13.32
#